data_AF-A0A1F4W245-F1
#
_entry.id   AF-A0A1F4W245-F1
#
_cell.length_a   1.000
_cell.length_b   1.000
_cell.length_c   1.000
_cell.angle_alpha   90.00
_cell.angle_beta   90.00
_cell.angle_gamma   90.00
#
_symmetry.space_group_name_H-M   'P 1'
#
loop_
_entity.id
_entity.type
_entity.pdbx_description
1 polymer ?
#
loop_
_entity_poly.entity_id
_entity_poly.type
_entity_poly.pdbx_seq_one_letter_code
_entity_poly.pdbx_strand_id
1 'polypeptide(L)'
;MIYDNLKAMVFTLQKSGDTFKLGVLRYFISQVQNKEIELRAQQKPLTDEDVFKVIRKQIKNRKEAAELFEKGGRAELVEKEQKELAVYEEFAKMFPFELEQPVKFPPHQQK
;
A
#
# COMPACT_ATOMS: atom_id res chain seq x y z
N MET A 1 6.50 14.51 3.47
CA MET A 1 5.75 13.27 3.82
C MET A 1 5.89 12.27 2.68
N ILE A 2 5.68 10.97 2.95
CA ILE A 2 5.64 9.90 1.93
C ILE A 2 4.65 10.27 0.82
N TYR A 3 3.49 10.82 1.18
CA TYR A 3 2.47 11.21 0.21
C TYR A 3 2.96 12.23 -0.83
N ASP A 4 3.78 13.20 -0.43
CA ASP A 4 4.35 14.19 -1.35
C ASP A 4 5.35 13.54 -2.32
N ASN A 5 6.16 12.59 -1.81
CA ASN A 5 7.10 11.83 -2.64
C ASN A 5 6.37 10.96 -3.68
N LEU A 6 5.21 10.37 -3.31
CA LEU A 6 4.38 9.63 -4.25
C LEU A 6 3.88 10.54 -5.39
N LYS A 7 3.44 11.77 -5.07
CA LYS A 7 3.04 12.75 -6.09
C LYS A 7 4.19 13.15 -7.00
N ALA A 8 5.39 13.37 -6.44
CA ALA A 8 6.57 13.68 -7.23
C ALA A 8 6.97 12.52 -8.16
N MET A 9 6.87 11.29 -7.68
CA MET A 9 7.20 10.09 -8.46
C MET A 9 6.30 9.88 -9.68
N VAL A 10 5.06 10.39 -9.68
CA VAL A 10 4.18 10.37 -10.87
C VAL A 10 4.87 11.02 -12.07
N PHE A 11 5.51 12.18 -11.86
CA PHE A 11 6.23 12.87 -12.94
C PHE A 11 7.45 12.09 -13.42
N THR A 12 8.17 11.45 -12.50
CA THR A 12 9.33 10.60 -12.82
C THR A 12 8.91 9.40 -13.67
N LEU A 13 7.83 8.71 -13.29
CA LEU A 13 7.31 7.55 -14.04
C LEU A 13 6.67 7.94 -15.38
N GLN A 14 6.05 9.12 -15.47
CA GLN A 14 5.57 9.65 -16.73
C GLN A 14 6.71 9.85 -17.73
N LYS A 15 7.87 10.32 -17.27
CA LYS A 15 9.05 10.53 -18.12
C LYS A 15 9.72 9.21 -18.53
N SER A 16 9.68 8.19 -17.68
CA SER A 16 10.27 6.88 -18.01
C SER A 16 9.42 6.06 -18.98
N GLY A 17 8.13 6.39 -19.15
CA GLY A 17 7.20 5.65 -20.01
C GLY A 17 6.71 4.33 -19.40
N ASP A 18 6.97 4.08 -18.11
CA ASP A 18 6.47 2.90 -17.40
C ASP A 18 4.99 3.06 -17.06
N THR A 19 4.14 2.79 -18.04
CA THR A 19 2.69 2.97 -17.96
C THR A 19 2.04 2.06 -16.92
N PHE A 20 2.59 0.86 -16.71
CA PHE A 20 2.09 -0.09 -15.72
C PHE A 20 2.31 0.42 -14.30
N LYS A 21 3.56 0.74 -13.95
CA LYS A 21 3.90 1.24 -12.62
C LYS A 21 3.24 2.58 -12.33
N LEU A 22 3.11 3.44 -13.35
CA LEU A 22 2.35 4.69 -13.27
C LEU A 22 0.87 4.45 -12.94
N GLY A 23 0.25 3.44 -13.55
CA GLY A 23 -1.12 3.03 -13.25
C GLY A 23 -1.28 2.59 -11.79
N VAL A 24 -0.40 1.71 -11.33
CA VAL A 24 -0.38 1.22 -9.94
C VAL A 24 -0.18 2.39 -8.96
N LEU A 25 0.77 3.29 -9.23
CA LEU A 25 1.03 4.45 -8.38
C LEU A 25 -0.19 5.39 -8.27
N ARG A 26 -0.86 5.68 -9.39
CA ARG A 26 -2.06 6.54 -9.38
C ARG A 26 -3.21 5.93 -8.61
N TYR A 27 -3.42 4.62 -8.79
CA TYR A 27 -4.41 3.90 -8.00
C TYR A 27 -4.06 3.93 -6.51
N PHE A 28 -2.80 3.70 -6.17
CA PHE A 28 -2.32 3.77 -4.78
C PHE A 28 -2.54 5.16 -4.17
N ILE A 29 -2.24 6.24 -4.89
CA ILE A 29 -2.51 7.62 -4.46
C ILE A 29 -4.00 7.83 -4.15
N SER A 30 -4.91 7.28 -4.97
CA SER A 30 -6.35 7.33 -4.68
C SER A 30 -6.72 6.58 -3.39
N GLN A 31 -6.09 5.44 -3.12
CA GLN A 31 -6.29 4.72 -1.85
C GLN A 31 -5.80 5.52 -0.63
N VAL A 32 -4.69 6.25 -0.77
CA VAL A 32 -4.18 7.16 0.26
C VAL A 32 -5.14 8.34 0.46
N GLN A 33 -5.69 8.90 -0.62
CA GLN A 33 -6.71 9.97 -0.54
C GLN A 33 -7.99 9.51 0.15
N ASN A 34 -8.45 8.29 -0.14
CA ASN A 34 -9.59 7.71 0.57
C ASN A 34 -9.28 7.59 2.08
N LYS A 35 -8.07 7.16 2.43
CA LYS A 35 -7.64 7.12 3.84
C LYS A 35 -7.59 8.52 4.47
N GLU A 36 -7.11 9.52 3.74
CA GLU A 36 -7.14 10.92 4.20
C GLU A 36 -8.56 11.40 4.48
N ILE A 37 -9.53 11.07 3.61
CA ILE A 37 -10.94 11.42 3.81
C ILE A 37 -11.50 10.74 5.07
N GLU A 38 -11.21 9.46 5.28
CA GLU A 38 -11.60 8.73 6.50
C GLU A 38 -11.03 9.36 7.78
N LEU A 39 -9.76 9.78 7.75
CA LEU A 39 -9.09 10.42 8.88
C LEU A 39 -9.64 11.82 9.13
N ARG A 40 -9.95 12.57 8.07
CA ARG A 40 -10.56 13.89 8.16
C ARG A 40 -11.93 13.84 8.82
N ALA A 41 -12.74 12.82 8.54
CA ALA A 41 -14.01 12.58 9.26
C ALA A 41 -13.81 12.36 10.77
N GLN A 42 -12.62 11.93 11.19
CA GLN A 42 -12.21 11.78 12.60
C GLN A 42 -11.40 12.98 13.13
N GLN A 43 -11.31 14.07 12.37
CA GLN A 43 -10.49 15.25 12.69
C GLN A 43 -8.99 14.93 12.88
N LYS A 44 -8.48 13.90 12.20
CA LYS A 44 -7.07 13.49 12.21
C LYS A 44 -6.37 13.85 10.89
N PRO A 45 -5.10 14.29 10.91
CA PRO A 45 -4.32 14.46 9.70
C PRO A 45 -3.87 13.11 9.13
N LEU A 46 -3.60 13.07 7.81
CA LEU A 46 -2.88 11.95 7.19
C LEU A 46 -1.42 11.97 7.65
N THR A 47 -0.92 10.83 8.12
CA THR A 47 0.48 10.66 8.52
C THR A 47 1.25 9.71 7.61
N ASP A 48 2.57 9.70 7.69
CA ASP A 48 3.41 8.73 6.96
C ASP A 48 3.13 7.28 7.41
N GLU A 49 2.79 7.09 8.68
CA GLU A 49 2.34 5.80 9.22
C GLU A 49 1.06 5.33 8.50
N ASP A 50 0.08 6.22 8.31
CA ASP A 50 -1.17 5.90 7.60
C ASP A 50 -0.91 5.53 6.15
N VAL A 51 -0.06 6.29 5.45
CA VAL A 51 0.33 5.97 4.07
C VAL A 51 0.97 4.59 4.00
N PHE A 52 1.90 4.28 4.92
CA PHE A 52 2.55 2.98 4.97
C PHE A 52 1.58 1.84 5.31
N LYS A 53 0.60 2.07 6.19
CA LYS A 53 -0.50 1.13 6.44
C LYS A 53 -1.30 0.83 5.17
N VAL A 54 -1.56 1.84 4.32
CA VAL A 54 -2.22 1.62 3.03
C VAL A 54 -1.34 0.78 2.10
N ILE A 55 -0.01 1.01 2.03
CA ILE A 55 0.92 0.16 1.26
C ILE A 55 0.81 -1.31 1.72
N ARG A 56 0.93 -1.55 3.03
CA ARG A 56 0.84 -2.89 3.62
C ARG A 56 -0.50 -3.55 3.32
N LYS A 57 -1.60 -2.80 3.39
CA LYS A 57 -2.94 -3.27 3.01
C LYS A 57 -2.98 -3.69 1.53
N GLN A 58 -2.41 -2.91 0.62
CA GLN A 58 -2.38 -3.28 -0.79
C GLN A 58 -1.57 -4.55 -1.04
N ILE A 59 -0.39 -4.70 -0.43
CA ILE A 59 0.42 -5.93 -0.48
C ILE A 59 -0.41 -7.14 -0.06
N LYS A 60 -1.10 -7.04 1.09
CA LYS A 60 -1.97 -8.11 1.59
C LYS A 60 -3.09 -8.43 0.60
N ASN A 61 -3.79 -7.41 0.10
CA ASN A 61 -4.90 -7.58 -0.84
C ASN A 61 -4.47 -8.26 -2.14
N ARG A 62 -3.29 -7.91 -2.70
CA ARG A 62 -2.78 -8.56 -3.93
C ARG A 62 -2.45 -10.04 -3.68
N LYS A 63 -1.87 -10.37 -2.51
CA LYS A 63 -1.58 -11.77 -2.12
C LYS A 63 -2.85 -12.60 -1.98
N GLU A 64 -3.85 -12.06 -1.28
CA GLU A 64 -5.15 -12.72 -1.10
C GLU A 64 -5.90 -12.87 -2.43
N ALA A 65 -5.87 -11.85 -3.30
CA ALA A 65 -6.48 -11.91 -4.62
C ALA A 65 -5.80 -12.94 -5.53
N ALA A 66 -4.47 -12.99 -5.55
CA ALA A 66 -3.71 -13.98 -6.31
C ALA A 66 -4.09 -15.41 -5.88
N GLU A 67 -4.16 -15.68 -4.58
CA GLU A 67 -4.56 -17.00 -4.05
C GLU A 67 -5.99 -17.38 -4.46
N LEU A 68 -6.93 -16.42 -4.43
CA LEU A 68 -8.31 -16.65 -4.87
C LEU A 68 -8.41 -16.94 -6.37
N PHE A 69 -7.66 -16.21 -7.21
CA PHE A 69 -7.64 -16.45 -8.65
C PHE A 69 -6.95 -17.75 -9.03
N GLU A 70 -5.91 -18.14 -8.30
CA GLU A 70 -5.24 -19.43 -8.45
C GLU A 70 -6.20 -20.59 -8.16
N LYS A 71 -6.93 -20.52 -7.03
CA LYS A 71 -7.99 -21.50 -6.71
C LYS A 71 -9.10 -21.53 -7.76
N GLY A 72 -9.36 -20.42 -8.43
CA GLY A 72 -10.34 -20.29 -9.51
C GLY A 72 -9.82 -20.64 -10.91
N GLY A 73 -8.56 -21.04 -11.06
CA GLY A 73 -7.95 -21.39 -12.35
C GLY A 73 -7.73 -20.22 -13.32
N ARG A 74 -7.68 -18.97 -12.83
CA ARG A 74 -7.53 -17.75 -13.64
C ARG A 74 -6.08 -17.25 -13.66
N ALA A 75 -5.20 -17.98 -14.33
CA ALA A 75 -3.75 -17.73 -14.31
C ALA A 75 -3.35 -16.32 -14.78
N GLU A 76 -4.08 -15.74 -15.73
CA GLU A 76 -3.87 -14.38 -16.22
C GLU A 76 -4.10 -13.31 -15.14
N LEU A 77 -5.07 -13.55 -14.24
CA LEU A 77 -5.33 -12.67 -13.12
C LEU A 77 -4.29 -12.87 -12.02
N VAL A 78 -3.84 -14.10 -11.76
CA VAL A 78 -2.72 -14.36 -10.83
C VAL A 78 -1.47 -13.60 -11.25
N GLU A 79 -1.09 -13.67 -12.53
CA GLU A 79 0.08 -12.96 -13.05
C GLU A 79 -0.05 -11.44 -12.87
N LYS A 80 -1.23 -10.89 -13.16
CA LYS A 80 -1.51 -9.47 -12.94
C LYS A 80 -1.34 -9.08 -11.47
N GLU A 81 -1.92 -9.85 -10.55
CA GLU A 81 -1.83 -9.60 -9.11
C GLU A 81 -0.39 -9.66 -8.60
N GLN A 82 0.41 -10.62 -9.09
CA GLN A 82 1.83 -10.74 -8.75
C GLN A 82 2.67 -9.57 -9.28
N LYS A 83 2.38 -9.09 -10.50
CA LYS A 83 3.05 -7.89 -11.05
C LYS A 83 2.73 -6.63 -10.24
N GLU A 84 1.46 -6.43 -9.86
CA GLU A 84 1.08 -5.31 -9.00
C GLU A 84 1.70 -5.43 -7.60
N LEU A 85 1.71 -6.64 -7.03
CA LEU A 85 2.35 -6.93 -5.75
C LEU A 85 3.82 -6.52 -5.74
N ALA A 86 4.60 -6.88 -6.77
CA ALA A 86 6.01 -6.52 -6.87
C ALA A 86 6.22 -4.99 -6.84
N VAL A 87 5.34 -4.23 -7.49
CA VAL A 87 5.38 -2.75 -7.46
C VAL A 87 5.11 -2.21 -6.06
N TYR A 88 4.11 -2.73 -5.35
CA TYR A 88 3.84 -2.31 -3.98
C TYR A 88 4.97 -2.68 -3.01
N GLU A 89 5.61 -3.84 -3.19
CA GLU A 89 6.77 -4.23 -2.39
C GLU A 89 7.98 -3.33 -2.67
N GLU A 90 8.15 -2.85 -3.91
CA GLU A 90 9.14 -1.83 -4.25
C GLU A 90 8.84 -0.49 -3.56
N PHE A 91 7.59 -0.02 -3.59
CA PHE A 91 7.19 1.20 -2.88
C PHE A 91 7.42 1.09 -1.37
N ALA A 92 7.13 -0.07 -0.76
CA ALA A 92 7.40 -0.31 0.66
C ALA A 92 8.89 -0.24 1.00
N LYS A 93 9.77 -0.73 0.11
CA LYS A 93 11.23 -0.65 0.28
C LYS A 93 11.76 0.76 0.07
N MET A 94 11.19 1.50 -0.86
CA MET A 94 11.57 2.90 -1.15
C MET A 94 11.17 3.86 -0.03
N PHE A 95 10.04 3.58 0.64
CA PHE A 95 9.52 4.38 1.74
C PHE A 95 9.45 3.53 3.02
N PRO A 96 10.60 3.13 3.60
CA PRO A 96 10.60 2.31 4.80
C PRO A 96 9.98 3.09 5.95
N PHE A 97 9.03 2.46 6.64
CA PHE A 97 8.47 2.99 7.88
C PHE A 97 8.39 1.84 8.89
N GLU A 98 8.96 2.05 10.07
CA GLU A 98 8.79 1.14 11.19
C GLU A 98 7.41 1.37 11.78
N LEU A 99 6.48 0.46 11.49
CA LEU A 99 5.28 0.38 12.29
C LEU A 99 5.74 -0.08 13.67
N GLU A 100 5.64 0.78 14.68
CA GLU A 100 5.72 0.33 16.06
C GLU A 100 4.74 -0.83 16.18
N GLN A 101 5.27 -2.04 16.35
CA GLN A 101 4.42 -3.19 16.57
C GLN A 101 3.58 -2.87 17.80
N PRO A 102 2.28 -3.19 17.83
CA PRO A 102 1.53 -3.07 19.07
C PRO A 102 2.31 -3.90 20.09
N VAL A 103 2.89 -3.21 21.08
CA VAL A 103 3.60 -3.84 22.18
C VAL A 103 2.62 -4.85 22.74
N LYS A 104 2.90 -6.14 22.53
CA LYS A 104 2.15 -7.21 23.18
C LYS A 104 2.41 -7.03 24.67
N PHE A 105 1.53 -6.32 25.36
CA PHE A 105 1.56 -6.28 26.82
C PHE A 105 1.52 -7.75 27.29
N PRO A 106 2.48 -8.20 28.09
CA PRO A 106 2.42 -9.53 28.66
C PRO A 106 1.11 -9.64 29.45
N PRO A 107 0.35 -10.74 29.32
CA PRO A 107 -0.75 -10.98 30.22
C PRO A 107 -0.16 -11.14 31.63
N HIS A 108 -0.90 -10.67 32.64
CA HIS A 108 -0.62 -10.81 34.07
C HIS A 108 0.19 -9.67 34.73
N GLN A 109 -0.43 -8.50 34.83
CA GLN A 109 -0.48 -7.78 36.11
C GLN A 109 -1.94 -7.62 36.53
N GLN A 110 -2.57 -8.73 36.93
CA GLN A 110 -3.62 -8.66 37.93
C GLN A 110 -2.92 -8.87 39.27
N LYS A 111 -2.93 -7.81 40.08
CA LYS A 111 -2.71 -7.92 41.53
C LYS A 111 -3.85 -8.71 42.16
#